data_AF-A0AAD9WWM6-F1
#
_entry.id   AF-A0AAD9WWM6-F1
#
_cell.length_a   1.000
_cell.length_b   1.000
_cell.length_c   1.000
_cell.angle_alpha   90.00
_cell.angle_beta   90.00
_cell.angle_gamma   90.00
#
_symmetry.space_group_name_H-M   'P 1'
#
loop_
_entity.id
_entity.type
_entity.pdbx_description
1 polymer ?
#
loop_
_entity_poly.entity_id
_entity_poly.type
_entity_poly.pdbx_seq_one_letter_code
_entity_poly.pdbx_strand_id
1 'polypeptide(L)'
;MLRLFCTGNLRIHISCCLLTFIVKVTNPGTLMTIHTDLNNNFLYAFFALGQCIKGFQTVIRPFIVIDATHLKGAFEGVIYVASCKDGDEHAYHIAFGVGNGEIENSWTWFLERLREAIGEVGGMIFVSDSHANIAKALSIVYPNVPHSYCSTSKQFNLEMDEIKKIHQGTYDTLMSIGHERWSRSQCPGRRREQAGKNPTYLGNATVGHCKERNEWSLTYNVYPIELTRYLVKDGKHDGLVDIEHHMCTCHNWDLDQLPCDHAIAVARFTKTNFNSICHEYYNISWM
;
A
#
# COMPACT_ATOMS: atom_id res chain seq x y z
N MET A 1 2.61 8.34 5.42
CA MET A 1 2.23 6.95 5.09
C MET A 1 2.11 6.20 6.42
N LEU A 2 0.92 5.71 6.79
CA LEU A 2 0.68 5.06 8.09
C LEU A 2 1.57 3.81 8.23
N ARG A 3 2.69 3.90 8.96
CA ARG A 3 3.41 2.76 9.54
C ARG A 3 3.24 2.79 11.06
N LEU A 4 1.97 2.73 11.49
CA LEU A 4 1.57 2.86 12.90
C LEU A 4 1.25 1.51 13.56
N PHE A 5 1.64 0.42 12.90
CA PHE A 5 1.45 -0.92 13.41
C PHE A 5 2.79 -1.65 13.31
N CYS A 6 3.14 -2.33 14.39
CA CYS A 6 4.05 -3.47 14.41
C CYS A 6 5.53 -3.20 14.76
N THR A 7 5.83 -3.26 16.06
CA THR A 7 7.06 -3.92 16.57
C THR A 7 6.69 -5.33 17.03
N GLY A 8 7.61 -6.29 16.88
CA GLY A 8 7.39 -7.75 16.97
C GLY A 8 6.62 -8.26 18.19
N ASN A 9 5.91 -9.38 17.99
CA ASN A 9 4.93 -9.99 18.88
C ASN A 9 3.78 -9.03 19.26
N LEU A 10 2.79 -8.95 18.37
CA LEU A 10 1.65 -8.01 18.38
C LEU A 10 0.73 -8.16 19.61
N ARG A 11 1.19 -7.73 20.79
CA ARG A 11 0.30 -7.13 21.78
C ARG A 11 -0.01 -5.71 21.30
N ILE A 12 -1.30 -5.32 21.29
CA ILE A 12 -1.67 -3.90 21.07
C ILE A 12 -0.94 -3.06 22.12
N HIS A 13 0.09 -2.33 21.69
CA HIS A 13 0.82 -1.41 22.56
C HIS A 13 -0.05 -0.18 22.84
N ILE A 14 0.13 0.43 24.01
CA ILE A 14 -0.50 1.69 24.45
C ILE A 14 -0.45 2.79 23.36
N SER A 15 0.60 2.79 22.54
CA SER A 15 0.80 3.71 21.41
C SER A 15 -0.32 3.67 20.37
N CYS A 16 -0.88 2.48 20.07
CA CYS A 16 -1.94 2.34 19.07
C CYS A 16 -3.28 2.90 19.59
N CYS A 17 -3.60 2.65 20.86
CA CYS A 17 -4.77 3.22 21.52
C CYS A 17 -4.68 4.75 21.61
N LEU A 18 -3.50 5.30 21.92
CA LEU A 18 -3.29 6.74 21.98
C LEU A 18 -3.43 7.39 20.60
N LEU A 19 -2.87 6.79 19.56
CA LEU A 19 -3.05 7.26 18.19
C LEU A 19 -4.53 7.26 17.80
N THR A 20 -5.24 6.14 18.05
CA THR A 20 -6.65 6.05 17.66
C THR A 20 -7.48 7.14 18.32
N PHE A 21 -7.18 7.45 19.59
CA PHE A 21 -7.76 8.56 20.32
C PHE A 21 -7.42 9.92 19.70
N ILE A 22 -6.13 10.22 19.46
CA ILE A 22 -5.70 11.50 18.90
C ILE A 22 -6.36 11.74 17.54
N VAL A 23 -6.39 10.75 16.66
CA VAL A 23 -6.99 10.90 15.32
C VAL A 23 -8.51 11.11 15.42
N LYS A 24 -9.21 10.39 16.30
CA LYS A 24 -10.66 10.60 16.51
C LYS A 24 -10.98 11.99 17.07
N VAL A 25 -10.14 12.52 17.95
CA VAL A 25 -10.30 13.89 18.50
C VAL A 25 -10.02 14.95 17.44
N THR A 26 -8.95 14.78 16.66
CA THR A 26 -8.54 15.76 15.64
C THR A 26 -9.36 15.70 14.35
N ASN A 27 -9.95 14.54 14.04
CA ASN A 27 -10.81 14.35 12.87
C ASN A 27 -12.15 13.71 13.30
N PRO A 28 -13.11 14.52 13.78
CA PRO A 28 -14.42 14.04 14.21
C PRO A 28 -15.14 13.26 13.12
N GLY A 29 -15.80 12.17 13.51
CA GLY A 29 -16.46 11.23 12.60
C GLY A 29 -15.55 10.13 12.03
N THR A 30 -14.26 10.11 12.42
CA THR A 30 -13.34 9.01 12.02
C THR A 30 -13.80 7.68 12.59
N LEU A 31 -13.98 6.69 11.71
CA LEU A 31 -14.22 5.30 12.10
C LEU A 31 -12.89 4.54 12.07
N MET A 32 -12.55 3.94 13.20
CA MET A 32 -11.33 3.15 13.33
C MET A 32 -11.56 2.01 14.31
N THR A 33 -11.24 0.81 13.85
CA THR A 33 -11.49 -0.45 14.53
C THR A 33 -10.26 -1.33 14.41
N ILE A 34 -9.83 -1.90 15.53
CA ILE A 34 -8.75 -2.89 15.60
C ILE A 34 -9.35 -4.13 16.23
N HIS A 35 -9.13 -5.28 15.61
CA HIS A 35 -9.62 -6.57 16.06
C HIS A 35 -8.45 -7.49 16.40
N THR A 36 -8.54 -8.17 17.53
CA THR A 36 -7.54 -9.14 17.99
C THR A 36 -8.14 -10.52 18.20
N ASP A 37 -7.30 -11.53 18.24
CA ASP A 37 -7.67 -12.86 18.72
C ASP A 37 -7.81 -12.87 20.26
N LEU A 38 -8.13 -14.05 20.81
CA LEU A 38 -8.27 -14.29 22.25
C LEU A 38 -6.97 -14.08 23.04
N ASN A 39 -5.82 -14.10 22.36
CA ASN A 39 -4.50 -13.91 22.94
C ASN A 39 -4.02 -12.45 22.83
N ASN A 40 -4.89 -11.54 22.35
CA ASN A 40 -4.58 -10.15 22.01
C ASN A 40 -3.62 -9.98 20.83
N ASN A 41 -3.46 -10.99 19.98
CA ASN A 41 -2.72 -10.86 18.73
C ASN A 41 -3.58 -10.11 17.71
N PHE A 42 -2.96 -9.21 16.96
CA PHE A 42 -3.61 -8.49 15.87
C PHE A 42 -4.17 -9.42 14.78
N LEU A 43 -5.40 -9.14 14.33
CA LEU A 43 -6.02 -9.83 13.20
C LEU A 43 -6.42 -8.85 12.08
N TYR A 44 -7.17 -7.81 12.43
CA TYR A 44 -7.72 -6.87 11.47
C TYR A 44 -7.62 -5.42 11.94
N ALA A 45 -7.41 -4.49 11.02
CA ALA A 45 -7.60 -3.06 11.26
C ALA A 45 -8.47 -2.46 10.17
N PHE A 46 -9.26 -1.46 10.54
CA PHE A 46 -10.00 -0.62 9.61
C PHE A 46 -9.83 0.83 10.00
N PHE A 47 -9.70 1.69 9.00
CA PHE A 47 -9.55 3.13 9.19
C PHE A 47 -10.20 3.92 8.05
N ALA A 48 -11.11 4.83 8.41
CA ALA A 48 -11.74 5.78 7.52
C ALA A 48 -11.87 7.14 8.22
N LEU A 49 -11.26 8.18 7.65
CA LEU A 49 -11.32 9.53 8.21
C LEU A 49 -12.72 10.12 8.10
N GLY A 50 -13.17 10.81 9.15
CA GLY A 50 -14.52 11.40 9.19
C GLY A 50 -14.79 12.38 8.05
N GLN A 51 -13.79 13.18 7.68
CA GLN A 51 -13.90 14.06 6.52
C GLN A 51 -13.95 13.28 5.19
N CYS A 52 -13.22 12.16 5.08
CA CYS A 52 -13.27 11.31 3.89
C CYS A 52 -14.65 10.68 3.71
N ILE A 53 -15.22 10.16 4.81
CA ILE A 53 -16.57 9.59 4.86
C ILE A 53 -17.61 10.64 4.45
N LYS A 54 -17.58 11.81 5.10
CA LYS A 54 -18.53 12.89 4.84
C LYS A 54 -18.44 13.39 3.40
N GLY A 55 -17.22 13.58 2.89
CA GLY A 55 -17.02 13.99 1.50
C GLY A 55 -17.60 12.96 0.53
N PHE A 56 -17.36 11.67 0.77
CA PHE A 56 -17.92 10.60 -0.04
C PHE A 56 -19.45 10.64 -0.08
N GLN A 57 -20.09 10.78 1.08
CA GLN A 57 -21.55 10.77 1.20
C GLN A 57 -22.24 12.01 0.61
N THR A 58 -21.52 13.12 0.41
CA THR A 58 -22.13 14.42 0.09
C THR A 58 -21.81 14.93 -1.30
N VAL A 59 -20.58 14.79 -1.77
CA VAL A 59 -20.10 15.49 -2.99
C VAL A 59 -19.38 14.59 -3.98
N ILE A 60 -18.87 13.44 -3.53
CA ILE A 60 -18.12 12.55 -4.42
C ILE A 60 -19.08 11.66 -5.20
N ARG A 61 -18.73 11.38 -6.47
CA ARG A 61 -19.44 10.40 -7.27
C ARG A 61 -19.37 9.03 -6.58
N PRO A 62 -20.48 8.31 -6.39
CA PRO A 62 -20.52 7.06 -5.63
C PRO A 62 -19.98 5.86 -6.45
N PHE A 63 -18.84 6.04 -7.10
CA PHE A 63 -18.12 5.03 -7.87
C PHE A 63 -16.90 4.59 -7.08
N ILE A 64 -16.95 3.41 -6.49
CA ILE A 64 -15.92 2.91 -5.57
C ILE A 64 -15.09 1.84 -6.27
N VAL A 65 -13.79 2.05 -6.35
CA VAL A 65 -12.80 1.06 -6.72
C VAL A 65 -12.22 0.44 -5.45
N ILE A 66 -12.24 -0.89 -5.35
CA ILE A 66 -11.59 -1.63 -4.27
C ILE A 66 -10.44 -2.47 -4.84
N ASP A 67 -9.35 -2.50 -4.09
CA ASP A 67 -8.16 -3.29 -4.41
C ASP A 67 -7.47 -3.77 -3.13
N ALA A 68 -6.64 -4.79 -3.27
CA ALA A 68 -5.82 -5.33 -2.20
C ALA A 68 -4.38 -5.47 -2.66
N THR A 69 -3.45 -5.31 -1.72
CA THR A 69 -2.06 -5.66 -1.97
C THR A 69 -1.44 -6.32 -0.76
N HIS A 70 -0.62 -7.33 -1.04
CA HIS A 70 0.10 -8.04 0.00
C HIS A 70 1.10 -7.11 0.65
N LEU A 71 0.99 -6.98 1.97
CA LEU A 71 2.01 -6.37 2.78
C LEU A 71 3.23 -7.26 2.72
N LYS A 72 4.34 -6.67 2.32
CA LYS A 72 5.63 -7.28 2.51
C LYS A 72 6.06 -6.86 3.93
N GLY A 73 6.55 -7.77 4.76
CA GLY A 73 7.14 -7.41 6.05
C GLY A 73 7.67 -8.61 6.81
N ALA A 74 8.25 -8.33 7.99
CA ALA A 74 8.20 -9.27 9.12
C ALA A 74 6.74 -9.57 9.54
N PHE A 75 5.79 -8.78 9.05
CA PHE A 75 4.36 -8.93 9.25
C PHE A 75 3.73 -9.22 7.89
N GLU A 76 3.31 -10.47 7.73
CA GLU A 76 2.50 -10.90 6.59
C GLU A 76 1.08 -10.32 6.72
N GLY A 77 0.41 -10.15 5.59
CA GLY A 77 -0.96 -9.66 5.56
C GLY A 77 -1.30 -8.97 4.25
N VAL A 78 -2.48 -8.36 4.23
CA VAL A 78 -3.03 -7.69 3.06
C VAL A 78 -3.59 -6.35 3.49
N ILE A 79 -3.23 -5.29 2.76
CA ILE A 79 -3.87 -3.99 2.89
C ILE A 79 -4.96 -3.89 1.82
N TYR A 80 -6.17 -3.58 2.27
CA TYR A 80 -7.33 -3.30 1.41
C TYR A 80 -7.50 -1.79 1.31
N VAL A 81 -7.89 -1.32 0.14
CA VAL A 81 -8.14 0.10 -0.10
C VAL A 81 -9.45 0.27 -0.83
N ALA A 82 -10.31 1.14 -0.32
CA ALA A 82 -11.48 1.65 -1.03
C ALA A 82 -11.21 3.09 -1.47
N SER A 83 -11.25 3.33 -2.77
CA SER A 83 -10.96 4.62 -3.38
C SER A 83 -12.00 4.99 -4.42
N CYS A 84 -12.09 6.27 -4.76
CA CYS A 84 -12.89 6.79 -5.85
C CYS A 84 -12.13 7.95 -6.50
N LYS A 85 -12.78 8.64 -7.44
CA LYS A 85 -12.27 9.90 -7.99
C LYS A 85 -13.12 11.07 -7.50
N ASP A 86 -12.48 12.19 -7.20
CA ASP A 86 -13.17 13.44 -6.94
C ASP A 86 -13.61 14.15 -8.24
N GLY A 87 -14.19 15.34 -8.11
CA GLY A 87 -14.66 16.14 -9.25
C GLY A 87 -13.56 16.60 -10.21
N ASP A 88 -12.31 16.62 -9.74
CA ASP A 88 -11.11 17.01 -10.52
C ASP A 88 -10.33 15.79 -11.02
N GLU A 89 -10.95 14.60 -10.94
CA GLU A 89 -10.37 13.31 -11.31
C GLU A 89 -9.17 12.83 -10.49
N HIS A 90 -8.87 13.48 -9.36
CA HIS A 90 -7.84 13.00 -8.45
C HIS A 90 -8.31 11.78 -7.67
N ALA A 91 -7.35 10.95 -7.25
CA ALA A 91 -7.63 9.81 -6.40
C ALA A 91 -8.10 10.28 -5.02
N TYR A 92 -9.28 9.82 -4.62
CA TYR A 92 -9.88 10.09 -3.33
C TYR A 92 -9.97 8.78 -2.53
N HIS A 93 -9.25 8.68 -1.42
CA HIS A 93 -9.23 7.48 -0.59
C HIS A 93 -10.30 7.56 0.51
N ILE A 94 -11.22 6.60 0.51
CA ILE A 94 -12.35 6.54 1.43
C ILE A 94 -11.93 5.83 2.72
N ALA A 95 -11.38 4.62 2.58
CA ALA A 95 -11.04 3.77 3.71
C ALA A 95 -9.89 2.82 3.39
N PHE A 96 -9.21 2.40 4.46
CA PHE A 96 -8.15 1.40 4.45
C PHE A 96 -8.49 0.26 5.40
N GLY A 97 -8.12 -0.95 5.02
CA GLY A 97 -8.22 -2.14 5.85
C GLY A 97 -6.89 -2.87 5.90
N VAL A 98 -6.62 -3.57 6.98
CA VAL A 98 -5.53 -4.54 7.09
C VAL A 98 -6.12 -5.85 7.56
N GLY A 99 -5.74 -6.94 6.91
CA GLY A 99 -6.14 -8.29 7.29
C GLY A 99 -5.07 -9.31 6.97
N ASN A 100 -5.40 -10.57 7.20
CA ASN A 100 -4.48 -11.69 7.12
C ASN A 100 -4.41 -12.39 5.74
N GLY A 101 -5.19 -11.96 4.74
CA GLY A 101 -5.16 -12.58 3.40
C GLY A 101 -6.34 -12.21 2.50
N GLU A 102 -6.22 -12.40 1.19
CA GLU A 102 -7.30 -12.15 0.21
C GLU A 102 -8.39 -13.25 0.20
N ILE A 103 -8.85 -13.63 1.40
CA ILE A 103 -9.89 -14.64 1.61
C ILE A 103 -11.26 -13.99 1.77
N GLU A 104 -12.32 -14.78 1.57
CA GLU A 104 -13.71 -14.33 1.66
C GLU A 104 -14.02 -13.63 2.99
N ASN A 105 -13.64 -14.23 4.13
CA ASN A 105 -13.89 -13.64 5.45
C ASN A 105 -13.27 -12.26 5.64
N SER A 106 -12.04 -12.06 5.17
CA SER A 106 -11.31 -10.80 5.35
C SER A 106 -11.87 -9.70 4.44
N TRP A 107 -12.27 -10.05 3.22
CA TRP A 107 -12.98 -9.14 2.32
C TRP A 107 -14.37 -8.77 2.84
N THR A 108 -15.14 -9.74 3.32
CA THR A 108 -16.46 -9.51 3.93
C THR A 108 -16.33 -8.58 5.12
N TRP A 109 -15.39 -8.85 6.02
CA TRP A 109 -15.14 -8.00 7.18
C TRP A 109 -14.77 -6.56 6.78
N PHE A 110 -13.86 -6.38 5.82
CA PHE A 110 -13.49 -5.04 5.34
C PHE A 110 -14.69 -4.30 4.74
N LEU A 111 -15.50 -4.97 3.92
CA LEU A 111 -16.67 -4.38 3.28
C LEU A 111 -17.78 -4.04 4.30
N GLU A 112 -17.97 -4.84 5.34
CA GLU A 112 -18.89 -4.53 6.44
C GLU A 112 -18.46 -3.25 7.18
N ARG A 113 -17.17 -3.10 7.49
CA ARG A 113 -16.65 -1.88 8.13
C ARG A 113 -16.77 -0.67 7.20
N LEU A 114 -16.56 -0.87 5.90
CA LEU A 114 -16.81 0.16 4.89
C LEU A 114 -18.29 0.57 4.89
N ARG A 115 -19.22 -0.40 4.91
CA ARG A 115 -20.67 -0.13 4.94
C ARG A 115 -21.10 0.61 6.20
N GLU A 116 -20.52 0.27 7.34
CA GLU A 116 -20.72 0.98 8.59
C GLU A 116 -20.23 2.43 8.50
N ALA A 117 -19.11 2.67 7.81
CA ALA A 117 -18.53 4.00 7.65
C ALA A 117 -19.35 4.89 6.69
N ILE A 118 -19.63 4.41 5.47
CA ILE A 118 -20.21 5.24 4.41
C ILE A 118 -21.69 4.99 4.15
N GLY A 119 -22.26 3.91 4.67
CA GLY A 119 -23.63 3.48 4.36
C GLY A 119 -23.80 3.08 2.89
N GLU A 120 -25.03 3.13 2.41
CA GLU A 120 -25.38 2.99 1.00
C GLU A 120 -25.87 4.32 0.45
N VAL A 121 -25.18 4.83 -0.57
CA VAL A 121 -25.54 6.07 -1.27
C VAL A 121 -26.24 5.72 -2.58
N GLY A 122 -27.24 6.53 -2.98
CA GLY A 122 -27.96 6.32 -4.24
C GLY A 122 -27.03 6.36 -5.44
N GLY A 123 -27.15 5.36 -6.34
CA GLY A 123 -26.31 5.25 -7.53
C GLY A 123 -24.91 4.69 -7.27
N MET A 124 -24.67 4.08 -6.10
CA MET A 124 -23.39 3.48 -5.78
C MET A 124 -23.05 2.31 -6.71
N ILE A 125 -21.78 2.19 -7.08
CA ILE A 125 -21.25 1.11 -7.93
C ILE A 125 -19.87 0.71 -7.41
N PHE A 126 -19.61 -0.59 -7.33
CA PHE A 126 -18.28 -1.14 -7.04
C PHE A 126 -17.55 -1.59 -8.30
N VAL A 127 -16.25 -1.35 -8.33
CA VAL A 127 -15.31 -1.91 -9.29
C VAL A 127 -14.16 -2.58 -8.55
N SER A 128 -13.87 -3.84 -8.87
CA SER A 128 -12.73 -4.56 -8.28
C SER A 128 -11.88 -5.25 -9.34
N ASP A 129 -10.83 -5.95 -8.94
CA ASP A 129 -10.23 -6.96 -9.79
C ASP A 129 -11.18 -8.16 -9.99
N SER A 130 -10.83 -9.09 -10.89
CA SER A 130 -11.65 -10.29 -11.17
C SER A 130 -11.49 -11.40 -10.11
N HIS A 131 -11.23 -11.07 -8.84
CA HIS A 131 -11.02 -12.07 -7.80
C HIS A 131 -12.36 -12.59 -7.21
N ALA A 132 -12.55 -13.91 -7.21
CA ALA A 132 -13.82 -14.54 -6.85
C ALA A 132 -14.28 -14.23 -5.41
N ASN A 133 -13.34 -14.08 -4.47
CA ASN A 133 -13.66 -13.77 -3.07
C ASN A 133 -14.26 -12.37 -2.92
N ILE A 134 -13.89 -11.41 -3.78
CA ILE A 134 -14.44 -10.04 -3.74
C ILE A 134 -15.89 -10.04 -4.19
N ALA A 135 -16.17 -10.70 -5.31
CA ALA A 135 -17.54 -10.79 -5.84
C ALA A 135 -18.49 -11.44 -4.83
N LYS A 136 -18.06 -12.51 -4.16
CA LYS A 136 -18.83 -13.14 -3.09
C LYS A 136 -19.06 -12.19 -1.91
N ALA A 137 -18.01 -11.56 -1.41
CA ALA A 137 -18.12 -10.65 -0.27
C ALA A 137 -19.04 -9.45 -0.58
N LEU A 138 -18.96 -8.88 -1.78
CA LEU A 138 -19.88 -7.83 -2.24
C LEU A 138 -21.32 -8.33 -2.34
N SER A 139 -21.56 -9.55 -2.82
CA SER A 139 -22.91 -10.12 -2.87
C SER A 139 -23.55 -10.31 -1.49
N ILE A 140 -22.73 -10.50 -0.45
CA ILE A 140 -23.17 -10.63 0.94
C ILE A 140 -23.43 -9.26 1.56
N VAL A 141 -22.48 -8.33 1.43
CA VAL A 141 -22.52 -7.05 2.16
C VAL A 141 -23.35 -5.98 1.43
N TYR A 142 -23.33 -5.98 0.09
CA TYR A 142 -24.00 -5.01 -0.77
C TYR A 142 -24.81 -5.70 -1.89
N PRO A 143 -25.84 -6.50 -1.54
CA PRO A 143 -26.55 -7.34 -2.50
C PRO A 143 -27.26 -6.56 -3.63
N ASN A 144 -27.59 -5.29 -3.38
CA ASN A 144 -28.34 -4.43 -4.31
C ASN A 144 -27.45 -3.43 -5.06
N VAL A 145 -26.15 -3.42 -4.80
CA VAL A 145 -25.22 -2.45 -5.41
C VAL A 145 -24.56 -3.12 -6.62
N PRO A 146 -24.63 -2.50 -7.81
CA PRO A 146 -23.95 -3.04 -8.98
C PRO A 146 -22.44 -3.22 -8.74
N HIS A 147 -21.93 -4.37 -9.16
CA HIS A 147 -20.52 -4.70 -9.10
C HIS A 147 -20.01 -5.01 -10.52
N SER A 148 -18.95 -4.33 -10.92
CA SER A 148 -18.17 -4.64 -12.12
C SER A 148 -16.76 -5.08 -11.73
N TYR A 149 -16.12 -5.87 -12.57
CA TYR A 149 -14.74 -6.31 -12.36
C TYR A 149 -13.86 -5.87 -13.51
N CYS A 150 -12.58 -5.66 -13.23
CA CYS A 150 -11.60 -5.30 -14.24
C CYS A 150 -11.48 -6.43 -15.26
N SER A 151 -11.82 -6.15 -16.53
CA SER A 151 -11.85 -7.12 -17.61
C SER A 151 -10.48 -7.79 -17.76
N THR A 152 -10.44 -9.13 -17.79
CA THR A 152 -9.26 -9.87 -18.29
C THR A 152 -9.08 -9.63 -19.79
N SER A 153 -7.94 -9.99 -20.37
CA SER A 153 -7.76 -9.89 -21.83
C SER A 153 -8.82 -10.71 -22.59
N LYS A 154 -9.25 -11.85 -22.03
CA LYS A 154 -10.34 -12.67 -22.57
C LYS A 154 -11.69 -11.96 -22.47
N GLN A 155 -11.99 -11.38 -21.31
CA GLN A 155 -13.24 -10.65 -21.08
C GLN A 155 -13.33 -9.40 -21.97
N PHE A 156 -12.22 -8.68 -22.13
CA PHE A 156 -12.10 -7.54 -23.04
C PHE A 156 -12.45 -7.93 -24.48
N ASN A 157 -11.95 -9.07 -24.96
CA ASN A 157 -12.26 -9.53 -26.32
C ASN A 157 -13.76 -9.85 -26.48
N LEU A 158 -14.38 -10.50 -25.49
CA LEU A 158 -15.81 -10.77 -25.49
C LEU A 158 -16.63 -9.46 -25.52
N GLU A 159 -16.27 -8.50 -24.68
CA GLU A 159 -16.93 -7.19 -24.63
C GLU A 159 -16.76 -6.43 -25.94
N MET A 160 -15.58 -6.50 -26.56
CA MET A 160 -15.32 -5.89 -27.86
C MET A 160 -16.11 -6.54 -28.99
N ASP A 161 -16.27 -7.87 -28.97
CA ASP A 161 -17.12 -8.58 -29.91
C ASP A 161 -18.59 -8.16 -29.77
N GLU A 162 -19.07 -7.94 -28.55
CA GLU A 162 -20.42 -7.40 -28.31
C GLU A 162 -20.56 -5.95 -28.81
N ILE A 163 -19.58 -5.08 -28.53
CA ILE A 163 -19.59 -3.70 -29.05
C ILE A 163 -19.60 -3.71 -30.58
N LYS A 164 -18.82 -4.61 -31.20
CA LYS A 164 -18.78 -4.78 -32.66
C LYS A 164 -20.14 -5.16 -33.24
N LYS A 165 -20.86 -6.06 -32.56
CA LYS A 165 -22.23 -6.46 -32.94
C LYS A 165 -23.24 -5.31 -32.82
N ILE A 166 -23.11 -4.49 -31.77
CA ILE A 166 -24.02 -3.36 -31.52
C ILE A 166 -23.74 -2.21 -32.49
N HIS A 167 -22.48 -1.80 -32.65
CA HIS A 167 -22.11 -0.68 -33.50
C HIS A 167 -20.65 -0.78 -33.97
N GLN A 168 -20.47 -1.22 -35.22
CA GLN A 168 -19.16 -1.39 -35.87
C GLN A 168 -18.30 -0.11 -35.83
N GLY A 169 -18.88 1.07 -36.09
CA GLY A 169 -18.13 2.32 -36.09
C GLY A 169 -17.53 2.70 -34.74
N THR A 170 -18.17 2.29 -33.64
CA THR A 170 -17.64 2.51 -32.28
C THR A 170 -16.47 1.58 -32.02
N TYR A 171 -16.62 0.30 -32.39
CA TYR A 171 -15.53 -0.67 -32.32
C TYR A 171 -14.30 -0.20 -33.11
N ASP A 172 -14.50 0.24 -34.36
CA ASP A 172 -13.41 0.70 -35.23
C ASP A 172 -12.68 1.90 -34.63
N THR A 173 -13.44 2.85 -34.08
CA THR A 173 -12.87 4.02 -33.39
C THR A 173 -12.05 3.60 -32.17
N LEU A 174 -12.58 2.74 -31.30
CA LEU A 174 -11.88 2.28 -30.09
C LEU A 174 -10.59 1.52 -30.42
N MET A 175 -10.63 0.67 -31.45
CA MET A 175 -9.46 -0.08 -31.91
C MET A 175 -8.43 0.83 -32.58
N SER A 176 -8.85 1.87 -33.31
CA SER A 176 -7.96 2.82 -33.98
C SER A 176 -7.08 3.64 -33.01
N ILE A 177 -7.57 3.88 -31.79
CA ILE A 177 -6.81 4.60 -30.75
C ILE A 177 -5.60 3.77 -30.27
N GLY A 178 -5.64 2.44 -30.45
CA GLY A 178 -4.68 1.51 -29.88
C GLY A 178 -5.13 1.09 -28.48
N HIS A 179 -5.72 -0.10 -28.38
CA HIS A 179 -6.30 -0.63 -27.14
C HIS A 179 -5.26 -0.83 -26.03
N GLU A 180 -3.99 -1.00 -26.37
CA GLU A 180 -2.87 -1.00 -25.44
C GLU A 180 -2.69 0.31 -24.66
N ARG A 181 -3.23 1.44 -25.16
CA ARG A 181 -3.08 2.77 -24.56
C ARG A 181 -4.13 3.07 -23.50
N TRP A 182 -5.28 2.42 -23.58
CA TRP A 182 -6.44 2.72 -22.74
C TRP A 182 -7.02 1.49 -22.02
N SER A 183 -6.75 0.28 -22.51
CA SER A 183 -7.12 -0.96 -21.85
C SER A 183 -5.97 -1.48 -20.99
N ARG A 184 -6.18 -1.48 -19.67
CA ARG A 184 -5.22 -2.07 -18.72
C ARG A 184 -4.97 -3.55 -18.99
N SER A 185 -5.95 -4.30 -19.50
CA SER A 185 -5.85 -5.73 -19.77
C SER A 185 -5.09 -6.08 -21.04
N GLN A 186 -4.86 -5.10 -21.91
CA GLN A 186 -4.12 -5.25 -23.17
C GLN A 186 -2.82 -4.44 -23.18
N CYS A 187 -2.51 -3.75 -22.08
CA CYS A 187 -1.25 -3.03 -21.93
C CYS A 187 -0.09 -4.04 -21.98
N PRO A 188 0.87 -3.91 -22.92
CA PRO A 188 1.98 -4.86 -23.10
C PRO A 188 2.99 -4.84 -21.94
N GLY A 189 2.82 -3.94 -20.96
CA GLY A 189 3.67 -3.79 -19.80
C GLY A 189 3.60 -5.02 -18.89
N ARG A 190 4.47 -6.01 -19.15
CA ARG A 190 4.71 -7.17 -18.27
C ARG A 190 5.53 -6.74 -17.04
N ARG A 191 4.97 -5.84 -16.24
CA ARG A 191 5.57 -5.32 -14.99
C ARG A 191 6.01 -6.47 -14.07
N ARG A 192 5.24 -7.56 -14.02
CA ARG A 192 5.55 -8.76 -13.21
C ARG A 192 6.74 -9.57 -13.75
N GLU A 193 6.88 -9.72 -15.07
CA GLU A 193 8.03 -10.45 -15.65
C GLU A 193 9.33 -9.64 -15.58
N GLN A 194 9.24 -8.32 -15.71
CA GLN A 194 10.40 -7.44 -15.50
C GLN A 194 10.85 -7.43 -14.03
N ALA A 195 9.92 -7.54 -13.08
CA ALA A 195 10.24 -7.70 -11.65
C ALA A 195 10.98 -9.02 -11.35
N GLY A 196 10.66 -10.10 -12.07
CA GLY A 196 11.32 -11.42 -11.90
C GLY A 196 12.74 -11.53 -12.49
N LYS A 197 13.19 -10.55 -13.28
CA LYS A 197 14.55 -10.52 -13.87
C LYS A 197 15.57 -9.79 -12.99
N ASN A 198 15.27 -9.58 -11.72
CA ASN A 198 16.11 -8.80 -10.83
C ASN A 198 17.46 -9.51 -10.58
N PRO A 199 18.60 -8.90 -10.93
CA PRO A 199 19.92 -9.53 -10.80
C PRO A 199 20.45 -9.51 -9.36
N THR A 200 19.75 -8.87 -8.43
CA THR A 200 20.19 -8.72 -7.04
C THR A 200 19.31 -9.50 -6.09
N TYR A 201 19.89 -9.89 -4.94
CA TYR A 201 19.11 -10.52 -3.88
C TYR A 201 18.15 -9.54 -3.20
N LEU A 202 18.17 -8.23 -3.47
CA LEU A 202 17.22 -7.25 -2.93
C LEU A 202 16.17 -6.88 -3.96
N GLY A 203 14.94 -6.54 -3.56
CA GLY A 203 13.93 -6.02 -4.50
C GLY A 203 14.39 -4.77 -5.28
N ASN A 204 14.04 -4.67 -6.57
CA ASN A 204 14.43 -3.55 -7.44
C ASN A 204 14.10 -2.16 -6.84
N ALA A 205 12.93 -2.04 -6.19
CA ALA A 205 12.54 -0.80 -5.53
C ALA A 205 13.46 -0.47 -4.35
N THR A 206 13.82 -1.47 -3.54
CA THR A 206 14.78 -1.31 -2.44
C THR A 206 16.15 -0.88 -2.93
N VAL A 207 16.64 -1.52 -4.01
CA VAL A 207 17.92 -1.13 -4.63
C VAL A 207 17.86 0.30 -5.16
N GLY A 208 16.77 0.69 -5.82
CA GLY A 208 16.56 2.06 -6.28
C GLY A 208 16.59 3.06 -5.13
N HIS A 209 15.86 2.77 -4.05
CA HIS A 209 15.80 3.60 -2.85
C HIS A 209 17.17 3.77 -2.19
N CYS A 210 17.94 2.68 -2.05
CA CYS A 210 19.30 2.75 -1.47
C CYS A 210 20.26 3.54 -2.37
N LYS A 211 20.12 3.46 -3.70
CA LYS A 211 20.92 4.26 -4.64
C LYS A 211 20.63 5.75 -4.51
N GLU A 212 19.36 6.13 -4.43
CA GLU A 212 18.95 7.52 -4.26
C GLU A 212 19.48 8.10 -2.93
N ARG A 213 19.30 7.36 -1.83
CA ARG A 213 19.88 7.72 -0.52
C ARG A 213 21.41 7.81 -0.56
N ASN A 214 22.07 6.94 -1.32
CA ASN A 214 23.52 7.03 -1.54
C ASN A 214 23.91 8.33 -2.24
N GLU A 215 23.14 8.78 -3.25
CA GLU A 215 23.38 10.06 -3.94
C GLU A 215 23.25 11.26 -2.98
N TRP A 216 22.21 11.29 -2.14
CA TRP A 216 22.02 12.37 -1.17
C TRP A 216 23.13 12.43 -0.12
N SER A 217 23.57 11.26 0.34
CA SER A 217 24.61 11.16 1.37
C SER A 217 26.02 11.49 0.87
N LEU A 218 26.26 11.71 -0.43
CA LEU A 218 27.59 11.95 -1.00
C LEU A 218 28.34 13.12 -0.35
N THR A 219 27.61 14.11 0.13
CA THR A 219 28.16 15.33 0.72
C THR A 219 28.36 15.25 2.24
N TYR A 220 27.96 14.14 2.86
CA TYR A 220 27.94 14.02 4.31
C TYR A 220 29.33 13.71 4.86
N ASN A 221 29.66 14.30 6.00
CA ASN A 221 30.93 14.08 6.68
C ASN A 221 30.75 13.04 7.79
N VAL A 222 31.58 12.00 7.78
CA VAL A 222 31.51 10.90 8.76
C VAL A 222 32.70 10.99 9.71
N TYR A 223 32.41 10.96 11.01
CA TYR A 223 33.40 11.00 12.08
C TYR A 223 33.26 9.74 12.94
N PRO A 224 34.29 8.87 13.00
CA PRO A 224 34.26 7.71 13.88
C PRO A 224 34.30 8.16 15.35
N ILE A 225 33.44 7.60 16.19
CA ILE A 225 33.46 7.82 17.64
C ILE A 225 34.02 6.57 18.33
N GLU A 226 33.46 5.40 17.99
CA GLU A 226 33.83 4.09 18.53
C GLU A 226 34.00 3.09 17.37
N LEU A 227 34.24 1.81 17.68
CA LEU A 227 34.40 0.75 16.66
C LEU A 227 33.16 0.60 15.78
N THR A 228 31.97 0.73 16.36
CA THR A 228 30.68 0.49 15.69
C THR A 228 29.82 1.73 15.57
N ARG A 229 30.27 2.87 16.12
CA ARG A 229 29.50 4.13 16.17
C ARG A 229 30.16 5.31 15.48
N TYR A 230 29.34 6.04 14.73
CA TYR A 230 29.77 7.12 13.85
C TYR A 230 28.83 8.33 13.98
N LEU A 231 29.41 9.52 14.04
CA LEU A 231 28.67 10.77 13.87
C LEU A 231 28.69 11.16 12.40
N VAL A 232 27.51 11.36 11.82
CA VAL A 232 27.35 11.80 10.43
C VAL A 232 26.77 13.20 10.41
N LYS A 233 27.53 14.14 9.84
CA LYS A 233 27.08 15.51 9.63
C LYS A 233 26.54 15.69 8.22
N ASP A 234 25.25 15.99 8.13
CA ASP A 234 24.52 16.20 6.87
C ASP A 234 24.17 17.68 6.60
N GLY A 235 24.48 18.57 7.55
CA GLY A 235 24.19 20.00 7.47
C GLY A 235 22.74 20.38 7.81
N LYS A 236 21.92 19.43 8.25
CA LYS A 236 20.52 19.64 8.68
C LYS A 236 20.25 18.96 10.02
N HIS A 237 20.30 17.64 10.05
CA HIS A 237 20.02 16.81 11.21
C HIS A 237 21.09 15.72 11.35
N ASP A 238 22.17 16.08 12.05
CA ASP A 238 23.28 15.16 12.33
C ASP A 238 22.77 13.83 12.90
N GLY A 239 23.27 12.72 12.35
CA GLY A 239 22.86 11.37 12.72
C GLY A 239 23.97 10.65 13.49
N LEU A 240 23.66 10.11 14.67
CA LEU A 240 24.50 9.10 15.30
C LEU A 240 24.06 7.73 14.79
N VAL A 241 25.00 7.02 14.17
CA VAL A 241 24.78 5.73 13.52
C VAL A 241 25.50 4.65 14.32
N ASP A 242 24.80 3.58 14.67
CA ASP A 242 25.34 2.35 15.24
C ASP A 242 25.18 1.24 14.21
N ILE A 243 26.29 0.83 13.57
CA ILE A 243 26.24 -0.14 12.46
C ILE A 243 25.92 -1.54 13.00
N GLU A 244 26.40 -1.90 14.18
CA GLU A 244 26.23 -3.26 14.73
C GLU A 244 24.76 -3.54 15.05
N HIS A 245 24.06 -2.54 15.60
CA HIS A 245 22.65 -2.66 15.97
C HIS A 245 21.69 -2.20 14.86
N HIS A 246 22.21 -1.81 13.69
CA HIS A 246 21.42 -1.24 12.57
C HIS A 246 20.54 -0.06 12.99
N MET A 247 21.09 0.87 13.77
CA MET A 247 20.34 1.99 14.35
C MET A 247 20.85 3.36 13.91
N CYS A 248 19.94 4.34 13.87
CA CYS A 248 20.31 5.74 13.68
C CYS A 248 19.37 6.69 14.41
N THR A 249 19.90 7.77 15.00
CA THR A 249 19.09 8.80 15.69
C THR A 249 18.13 9.57 14.79
N CYS A 250 18.28 9.49 13.46
CA CYS A 250 17.26 10.00 12.54
C CYS A 250 15.98 9.14 12.50
N HIS A 251 16.00 7.97 13.16
CA HIS A 251 14.94 6.96 13.26
C HIS A 251 14.49 6.33 11.93
N ASN A 252 14.99 6.81 10.80
CA ASN A 252 14.67 6.23 9.49
C ASN A 252 15.19 4.79 9.37
N TRP A 253 16.39 4.49 9.89
CA TRP A 253 16.93 3.13 9.83
C TRP A 253 16.15 2.17 10.75
N ASP A 254 15.84 2.64 11.96
CA ASP A 254 15.07 1.89 12.95
C ASP A 254 13.66 1.52 12.42
N LEU A 255 13.00 2.49 11.77
CA LEU A 255 11.62 2.35 11.29
C LEU A 255 11.52 1.64 9.94
N ASP A 256 12.43 1.93 9.01
CA ASP A 256 12.36 1.33 7.68
C ASP A 256 13.02 -0.04 7.64
N GLN A 257 13.90 -0.37 8.59
CA GLN A 257 14.82 -1.51 8.50
C GLN A 257 15.65 -1.50 7.21
N LEU A 258 15.77 -0.32 6.60
CA LEU A 258 16.61 0.00 5.45
C LEU A 258 17.60 1.08 5.88
N PRO A 259 18.86 1.00 5.45
CA PRO A 259 19.85 2.01 5.81
C PRO A 259 19.37 3.39 5.36
N CYS A 260 19.35 4.31 6.32
CA CYS A 260 19.09 5.73 6.07
C CYS A 260 20.30 6.40 5.40
N ASP A 261 20.17 7.65 4.95
CA ASP A 261 21.25 8.39 4.29
C ASP A 261 22.53 8.44 5.15
N HIS A 262 22.38 8.59 6.48
CA HIS A 262 23.50 8.57 7.41
C HIS A 262 24.18 7.19 7.46
N ALA A 263 23.40 6.12 7.54
CA ALA A 263 23.91 4.74 7.56
C ALA A 263 24.63 4.39 6.26
N ILE A 264 24.13 4.86 5.11
CA ILE A 264 24.77 4.66 3.81
C ILE A 264 26.08 5.46 3.72
N ALA A 265 26.12 6.70 4.25
CA ALA A 265 27.37 7.47 4.34
C ALA A 265 28.45 6.70 5.12
N VAL A 266 28.05 6.10 6.24
CA VAL A 266 28.93 5.28 7.09
C VAL A 266 29.38 4.01 6.37
N ALA A 267 28.46 3.28 5.72
CA ALA A 267 28.82 2.10 4.94
C ALA A 267 29.85 2.42 3.84
N ARG A 268 29.72 3.58 3.20
CA ARG A 268 30.71 4.07 2.22
C ARG A 268 32.05 4.38 2.88
N PHE A 269 32.04 5.02 4.05
CA PHE A 269 33.24 5.31 4.84
C PHE A 269 33.98 4.03 5.26
N THR A 270 33.25 3.00 5.69
CA THR A 270 33.81 1.69 6.09
C THR A 270 34.07 0.75 4.90
N LYS A 271 33.76 1.18 3.67
CA LYS A 271 33.81 0.37 2.45
C LYS A 271 32.97 -0.92 2.51
N THR A 272 31.91 -0.90 3.31
CA THR A 272 30.90 -1.96 3.38
C THR A 272 29.88 -1.75 2.26
N ASN A 273 29.40 -2.83 1.66
CA ASN A 273 28.31 -2.74 0.70
C ASN A 273 27.03 -2.34 1.44
N PHE A 274 26.44 -1.17 1.15
CA PHE A 274 25.23 -0.73 1.85
C PHE A 274 24.02 -1.66 1.61
N ASN A 275 24.03 -2.48 0.56
CA ASN A 275 22.99 -3.49 0.35
C ASN A 275 23.08 -4.63 1.38
N SER A 276 24.26 -4.91 1.95
CA SER A 276 24.43 -5.99 2.93
C SER A 276 23.99 -5.61 4.35
N ILE A 277 23.72 -4.33 4.60
CA ILE A 277 23.17 -3.84 5.87
C ILE A 277 21.66 -3.58 5.78
N CYS A 278 21.04 -3.89 4.64
CA CYS A 278 19.59 -3.97 4.53
C CYS A 278 19.10 -5.20 5.31
N HIS A 279 17.97 -5.07 6.01
CA HIS A 279 17.37 -6.20 6.69
C HIS A 279 16.97 -7.31 5.69
N GLU A 280 17.14 -8.58 6.09
CA GLU A 280 16.91 -9.76 5.23
C GLU A 280 15.50 -9.82 4.64
N TYR A 281 14.55 -9.17 5.29
CA TYR A 281 13.17 -9.00 4.83
C TYR A 281 13.06 -8.42 3.41
N TYR A 282 14.01 -7.58 2.99
CA TYR A 282 14.01 -7.02 1.63
C TYR A 282 14.60 -7.95 0.57
N ASN A 283 15.01 -9.17 0.97
CA ASN A 283 15.58 -10.16 0.07
C ASN A 283 14.50 -10.80 -0.82
N ILE A 284 14.82 -11.02 -2.09
CA ILE A 284 13.96 -11.71 -3.06
C ILE A 284 13.71 -13.18 -2.69
N SER A 285 14.52 -13.79 -1.81
CA SER A 285 14.27 -15.14 -1.30
C SER A 285 12.97 -15.24 -0.48
N TRP A 286 12.44 -14.10 -0.03
CA TRP A 286 11.15 -13.97 0.65
C TRP A 286 10.05 -13.37 -0.26
N MET A 287 10.32 -13.14 -1.55
CA MET A 287 9.37 -12.57 -2.54
C MET A 287 8.82 -13.63 -3.49
#